data_AF-A0A257V3K1-F1
#
_entry.id   AF-A0A257V3K1-F1
#
_cell.length_a   1.000
_cell.length_b   1.000
_cell.length_c   1.000
_cell.angle_alpha   90.00
_cell.angle_beta   90.00
_cell.angle_gamma   90.00
#
_symmetry.space_group_name_H-M   'P 1'
#
loop_
_entity.id
_entity.type
_entity.pdbx_description
1 polymer ?
#
loop_
_entity_poly.entity_id
_entity_poly.type
_entity_poly.pdbx_seq_one_letter_code
_entity_poly.pdbx_strand_id
1 'polypeptide(L)'
;MPLVFVIFAILATVASAAIVFVGVGCTQGLRRSVLAGLAAVALALYAVCLWRSPQSWVVSDTLVLSVAVLAGGLLSLSLASDAAVVAFLTVGAVVDAFSSTLGLTAALLKSYVAGKSHLLEVLSISAPFDGKVIPIVGISDLFFLGVVFSALGRFGHRRAASFLVPTGGLVLALAVAFLTNFVAALPEVALVTIVYLALHRRARVSLPIGTLDHCRTDP
;
A
#
# COMPACT_ATOMS: atom_id res chain seq x y z
N MET A 1 1.78 23.04 11.45
CA MET A 1 2.84 22.02 11.61
C MET A 1 4.11 22.50 10.91
N PRO A 2 5.31 22.20 11.43
CA PRO A 2 6.55 22.65 10.79
C PRO A 2 6.76 21.95 9.45
N LEU A 3 7.23 22.69 8.44
CA LEU A 3 7.56 22.17 7.09
C LEU A 3 8.53 20.97 7.13
N VAL A 4 9.38 20.93 8.15
CA VAL A 4 10.29 19.81 8.43
C VAL A 4 9.55 18.49 8.67
N PHE A 5 8.44 18.52 9.42
CA PHE A 5 7.63 17.32 9.67
C PHE A 5 6.98 16.79 8.39
N VAL A 6 6.52 17.68 7.51
CA VAL A 6 5.93 17.32 6.22
C VAL A 6 6.94 16.58 5.34
N ILE A 7 8.14 17.14 5.20
CA ILE A 7 9.23 16.51 4.43
C ILE A 7 9.57 15.14 5.03
N PHE A 8 9.69 15.07 6.35
CA PHE A 8 9.98 13.83 7.06
C PHE A 8 8.91 12.76 6.83
N ALA A 9 7.62 13.11 6.95
CA ALA A 9 6.51 12.19 6.71
C ALA A 9 6.48 11.69 5.26
N ILE A 10 6.74 12.56 4.28
CA ILE A 10 6.86 12.16 2.87
C ILE A 10 8.01 11.18 2.67
N LEU A 11 9.20 11.48 3.22
CA LEU A 11 10.37 10.61 3.10
C LEU A 11 10.12 9.23 3.73
N ALA A 12 9.54 9.19 4.94
CA ALA A 12 9.19 7.95 5.60
C ALA A 12 8.18 7.14 4.76
N THR A 13 7.14 7.81 4.25
CA THR A 13 6.11 7.19 3.39
C THR A 13 6.71 6.57 2.13
N VAL A 14 7.56 7.32 1.42
CA VAL A 14 8.22 6.85 0.20
C VAL A 14 9.22 5.72 0.51
N ALA A 15 9.96 5.81 1.61
CA ALA A 15 10.87 4.76 2.05
C ALA A 15 10.12 3.46 2.38
N SER A 16 9.03 3.53 3.15
CA SER A 16 8.18 2.38 3.44
C SER A 16 7.58 1.78 2.17
N ALA A 17 7.07 2.62 1.26
CA ALA A 17 6.57 2.17 -0.03
C ALA A 17 7.66 1.47 -0.85
N ALA A 18 8.90 1.99 -0.87
CA ALA A 18 10.02 1.38 -1.57
C ALA A 18 10.40 0.01 -0.98
N ILE A 19 10.44 -0.09 0.36
CA ILE A 19 10.68 -1.37 1.04
C ILE A 19 9.59 -2.38 0.69
N VAL A 20 8.32 -1.97 0.73
CA VAL A 20 7.20 -2.85 0.36
C VAL A 20 7.31 -3.27 -1.10
N PHE A 21 7.60 -2.33 -2.02
CA PHE A 21 7.75 -2.61 -3.45
C PHE A 21 8.84 -3.64 -3.75
N VAL A 22 10.03 -3.45 -3.18
CA VAL A 22 11.14 -4.40 -3.32
C VAL A 22 10.79 -5.72 -2.65
N GLY A 23 10.23 -5.67 -1.45
CA GLY A 23 9.83 -6.85 -0.67
C GLY A 23 8.85 -7.73 -1.43
N VAL A 24 7.75 -7.16 -1.97
CA VAL A 24 6.79 -7.95 -2.74
C VAL A 24 7.39 -8.47 -4.04
N GLY A 25 8.31 -7.74 -4.67
CA GLY A 25 9.09 -8.22 -5.82
C GLY A 25 9.85 -9.50 -5.50
N CYS A 26 10.50 -9.56 -4.33
CA CYS A 26 11.20 -10.77 -3.85
C CYS A 26 10.24 -11.94 -3.58
N THR A 27 8.97 -11.69 -3.24
CA THR A 27 7.98 -12.76 -3.00
C THR A 27 7.45 -13.41 -4.28
N GLN A 28 7.61 -12.79 -5.46
CA GLN A 28 7.00 -13.28 -6.71
C GLN A 28 7.54 -14.64 -7.17
N GLY A 29 8.75 -15.02 -6.73
CA GLY A 29 9.35 -16.34 -7.04
C GLY A 29 8.97 -17.45 -6.06
N LEU A 30 8.26 -17.13 -4.96
CA LEU A 30 7.96 -18.11 -3.91
C LEU A 30 6.69 -18.91 -4.24
N ARG A 31 6.68 -20.19 -3.83
CA ARG A 31 5.48 -21.02 -3.89
C ARG A 31 4.43 -20.47 -2.91
N ARG A 32 3.14 -20.54 -3.30
CA ARG A 32 2.01 -20.08 -2.47
C ARG A 32 2.03 -20.68 -1.05
N SER A 33 2.38 -21.95 -0.91
CA SER A 33 2.47 -22.61 0.40
C SER A 33 3.56 -22.03 1.29
N VAL A 34 4.73 -21.71 0.72
CA VAL A 34 5.84 -21.08 1.44
C VAL A 34 5.45 -19.67 1.87
N LEU A 35 4.87 -18.89 0.94
CA LEU A 35 4.42 -17.53 1.24
C LEU A 35 3.34 -17.50 2.32
N ALA A 36 2.38 -18.42 2.27
CA ALA A 36 1.35 -18.56 3.30
C ALA A 36 1.95 -18.95 4.66
N GLY A 37 2.94 -19.87 4.68
CA GLY A 37 3.66 -20.22 5.90
C GLY A 37 4.40 -19.03 6.51
N LEU A 38 5.14 -18.27 5.68
CA LEU A 38 5.83 -17.05 6.12
C LEU A 38 4.84 -16.00 6.64
N ALA A 39 3.72 -15.78 5.94
CA ALA A 39 2.69 -14.84 6.37
C ALA A 39 2.09 -15.25 7.72
N ALA A 40 1.81 -16.54 7.91
CA ALA A 40 1.30 -17.06 9.18
C ALA A 40 2.31 -16.88 10.33
N VAL A 41 3.60 -17.14 10.07
CA VAL A 41 4.67 -16.91 11.05
C VAL A 41 4.79 -15.43 11.40
N ALA A 42 4.77 -14.53 10.40
CA ALA A 42 4.83 -13.09 10.62
C ALA A 42 3.63 -12.60 11.44
N LEU A 43 2.42 -13.07 11.13
CA LEU A 43 1.21 -12.76 11.90
C LEU A 43 1.27 -13.30 13.33
N ALA A 44 1.78 -14.51 13.53
CA ALA A 44 1.96 -15.08 14.87
C ALA A 44 2.97 -14.28 15.69
N LEU A 45 4.12 -13.91 15.10
CA LEU A 45 5.10 -13.04 15.74
C LEU A 45 4.51 -11.67 16.06
N TYR A 46 3.71 -11.11 15.15
CA TYR A 46 3.03 -9.84 15.36
C TYR A 46 2.00 -9.91 16.48
N ALA A 47 1.21 -10.99 16.57
CA ALA A 47 0.27 -11.22 17.67
C ALA A 47 0.99 -11.37 19.03
N VAL A 48 2.10 -12.10 19.07
CA VAL A 48 2.96 -12.19 20.28
C VAL A 48 3.50 -10.81 20.65
N CYS A 49 3.87 -10.00 19.67
CA CYS A 49 4.39 -8.66 19.91
C CYS A 49 3.34 -7.70 20.44
N LEU A 50 2.12 -7.74 19.90
CA LEU A 50 0.97 -7.01 20.42
C LEU A 50 0.70 -7.34 21.89
N TRP A 51 0.87 -8.62 22.28
CA TRP A 51 0.68 -9.06 23.66
C TRP A 51 1.75 -8.55 24.64
N ARG A 52 3.01 -8.39 24.20
CA ARG A 52 4.17 -8.07 25.06
C ARG A 52 4.48 -6.57 25.18
N SER A 53 3.49 -5.69 25.13
CA SER A 53 3.70 -4.24 25.26
C SER A 53 4.44 -3.88 26.58
N PRO A 54 5.44 -2.97 26.60
CA PRO A 54 5.92 -2.09 25.52
C PRO A 54 7.05 -2.71 24.67
N GLN A 55 7.06 -2.37 23.37
CA GLN A 55 8.10 -2.77 22.42
C GLN A 55 8.78 -1.56 21.76
N SER A 56 9.98 -1.77 21.21
CA SER A 56 10.66 -0.76 20.39
C SER A 56 9.88 -0.53 19.09
N TRP A 57 9.73 0.74 18.70
CA TRP A 57 9.09 1.14 17.43
C TRP A 57 9.71 0.43 16.21
N VAL A 58 11.02 0.17 16.24
CA VAL A 58 11.73 -0.56 15.17
C VAL A 58 11.18 -1.99 14.97
N VAL A 59 10.85 -2.67 16.08
CA VAL A 59 10.31 -4.04 16.04
C VAL A 59 8.91 -4.03 15.45
N SER A 60 8.08 -3.07 15.89
CA SER A 60 6.74 -2.87 15.35
C SER A 60 6.76 -2.61 13.85
N ASP A 61 7.55 -1.63 13.41
CA ASP A 61 7.70 -1.25 12.00
C ASP A 61 8.16 -2.43 11.14
N THR A 62 9.11 -3.21 11.64
CA THR A 62 9.62 -4.39 10.93
C THR A 62 8.52 -5.42 10.72
N LEU A 63 7.67 -5.65 11.73
CA LEU A 63 6.56 -6.60 11.64
C LEU A 63 5.45 -6.06 10.74
N VAL A 64 5.12 -4.77 10.84
CA VAL A 64 4.17 -4.07 9.96
C VAL A 64 4.60 -4.22 8.49
N LEU A 65 5.87 -3.94 8.17
CA LEU A 65 6.41 -4.11 6.82
C LEU A 65 6.39 -5.57 6.37
N SER A 66 6.78 -6.49 7.25
CA SER A 66 6.80 -7.93 6.94
C SER A 66 5.40 -8.45 6.62
N VAL A 67 4.40 -8.08 7.43
CA VAL A 67 2.99 -8.44 7.19
C VAL A 67 2.49 -7.79 5.90
N ALA A 68 2.75 -6.51 5.66
CA ALA A 68 2.35 -5.82 4.43
C ALA A 68 2.92 -6.49 3.17
N VAL A 69 4.21 -6.86 3.19
CA VAL A 69 4.87 -7.55 2.08
C VAL A 69 4.29 -8.94 1.87
N LEU A 70 4.21 -9.76 2.92
CA LEU A 70 3.81 -11.16 2.80
C LEU A 70 2.32 -11.31 2.49
N ALA A 71 1.47 -10.60 3.21
CA ALA A 71 0.03 -10.62 2.99
C ALA A 71 -0.33 -9.95 1.66
N GLY A 72 0.33 -8.85 1.30
CA GLY A 72 0.14 -8.18 0.02
C GLY A 72 0.54 -9.07 -1.16
N GLY A 73 1.69 -9.72 -1.07
CA GLY A 73 2.13 -10.71 -2.06
C GLY A 73 1.18 -11.90 -2.17
N LEU A 74 0.69 -12.43 -1.04
CA LEU A 74 -0.23 -13.57 -1.02
C LEU A 74 -1.59 -13.21 -1.60
N LEU A 75 -2.15 -12.06 -1.25
CA LEU A 75 -3.46 -11.64 -1.72
C LEU A 75 -3.42 -11.25 -3.20
N SER A 76 -2.31 -10.68 -3.68
CA SER A 76 -2.15 -10.39 -5.10
C SER A 76 -2.37 -11.65 -5.95
N LEU A 77 -1.97 -12.84 -5.48
CA LEU A 77 -2.16 -14.12 -6.19
C LEU A 77 -3.63 -14.42 -6.50
N SER A 78 -4.56 -13.84 -5.75
CA SER A 78 -6.00 -13.97 -5.97
C SER A 78 -6.55 -12.98 -7.01
N LEU A 79 -5.79 -11.93 -7.36
CA LEU A 79 -6.15 -10.97 -8.39
C LEU A 79 -5.69 -11.48 -9.76
N ALA A 80 -6.66 -11.70 -10.65
CA ALA A 80 -6.43 -12.26 -11.97
C ALA A 80 -6.29 -11.22 -13.09
N SER A 81 -6.67 -9.95 -12.85
CA SER A 81 -6.64 -8.91 -13.88
C SER A 81 -6.62 -7.49 -13.29
N ASP A 82 -6.32 -6.49 -14.13
CA ASP A 82 -6.43 -5.08 -13.74
C ASP A 82 -7.83 -4.71 -13.23
N ALA A 83 -8.89 -5.35 -13.76
CA ALA A 83 -10.25 -5.10 -13.31
C ALA A 83 -10.48 -5.59 -11.88
N ALA A 84 -9.85 -6.71 -11.51
CA ALA A 84 -9.86 -7.21 -10.13
C ALA A 84 -9.10 -6.27 -9.20
N VAL A 85 -7.99 -5.67 -9.65
CA VAL A 85 -7.26 -4.64 -8.89
C VAL A 85 -8.12 -3.40 -8.68
N VAL A 86 -8.82 -2.93 -9.74
CA VAL A 86 -9.78 -1.82 -9.63
C VAL A 86 -10.86 -2.13 -8.61
N ALA A 87 -11.51 -3.30 -8.69
CA ALA A 87 -12.55 -3.69 -7.74
C ALA A 87 -12.01 -3.77 -6.30
N PHE A 88 -10.84 -4.37 -6.11
CA PHE A 88 -10.16 -4.47 -4.81
C PHE A 88 -9.87 -3.09 -4.22
N LEU A 89 -9.31 -2.17 -5.02
CA LEU A 89 -9.02 -0.81 -4.60
C LEU A 89 -10.27 0.01 -4.30
N THR A 90 -11.33 -0.13 -5.11
CA THR A 90 -12.60 0.55 -4.85
C THR A 90 -13.20 0.11 -3.52
N VAL A 91 -13.23 -1.20 -3.25
CA VAL A 91 -13.72 -1.72 -1.95
C VAL A 91 -12.83 -1.21 -0.81
N GLY A 92 -11.51 -1.26 -0.97
CA GLY A 92 -10.57 -0.73 0.01
C GLY A 92 -10.77 0.75 0.31
N ALA A 93 -10.89 1.58 -0.72
CA ALA A 93 -11.13 3.01 -0.61
C ALA A 93 -12.44 3.33 0.11
N VAL A 94 -13.51 2.59 -0.18
CA VAL A 94 -14.81 2.75 0.51
C VAL A 94 -14.67 2.38 1.98
N VAL A 95 -14.09 1.21 2.28
CA VAL A 95 -13.92 0.74 3.66
C VAL A 95 -13.04 1.71 4.46
N ASP A 96 -11.96 2.22 3.87
CA ASP A 96 -11.08 3.19 4.51
C ASP A 96 -11.79 4.52 4.77
N ALA A 97 -12.53 5.06 3.81
CA ALA A 97 -13.31 6.28 3.99
C ALA A 97 -14.34 6.13 5.15
N PHE A 98 -15.06 5.01 5.22
CA PHE A 98 -15.97 4.73 6.33
C PHE A 98 -15.24 4.52 7.67
N SER A 99 -14.14 3.77 7.68
CA SER A 99 -13.37 3.50 8.90
C SER A 99 -12.73 4.77 9.47
N SER A 100 -12.29 5.66 8.59
CA SER A 100 -11.65 6.93 8.92
C SER A 100 -12.65 7.96 9.46
N THR A 101 -13.91 7.92 9.04
CA THR A 101 -14.95 8.84 9.54
C THR A 101 -15.63 8.36 10.83
N LEU A 102 -16.05 7.08 10.88
CA LEU A 102 -16.93 6.56 11.93
C LEU A 102 -16.49 5.20 12.51
N GLY A 103 -15.46 4.58 11.93
CA GLY A 103 -15.06 3.23 12.30
C GLY A 103 -13.81 3.15 13.18
N LEU A 104 -13.11 2.03 13.05
CA LEU A 104 -11.99 1.65 13.91
C LEU A 104 -10.85 2.66 13.82
N THR A 105 -10.50 3.15 12.62
CA THR A 105 -9.41 4.11 12.43
C THR A 105 -9.68 5.41 13.19
N ALA A 106 -10.92 5.93 13.13
CA ALA A 106 -11.32 7.10 13.91
C ALA A 106 -11.23 6.87 15.42
N ALA A 107 -11.65 5.69 15.90
CA ALA A 107 -11.58 5.34 17.32
C ALA A 107 -10.14 5.20 17.83
N LEU A 108 -9.26 4.59 17.02
CA LEU A 108 -7.83 4.46 17.32
C LEU A 108 -7.13 5.82 17.36
N LEU A 109 -7.40 6.69 16.39
CA LEU A 109 -6.83 8.04 16.36
C LEU A 109 -7.28 8.86 17.57
N LYS A 110 -8.58 8.84 17.91
CA LYS A 110 -9.09 9.52 19.12
C LYS A 110 -8.44 8.99 20.39
N SER A 111 -8.25 7.67 20.50
CA SER A 111 -7.61 7.04 21.66
C SER A 111 -6.13 7.38 21.78
N TYR A 112 -5.42 7.47 20.65
CA TYR A 112 -4.03 7.88 20.57
C TYR A 112 -3.84 9.35 20.97
N VAL A 113 -4.63 10.26 20.39
CA VAL A 113 -4.59 11.70 20.72
C VAL A 113 -4.93 11.95 22.19
N ALA A 114 -5.85 11.15 22.75
CA ALA A 114 -6.20 11.20 24.17
C ALA A 114 -5.15 10.53 25.10
N GLY A 115 -4.07 9.96 24.56
CA GLY A 115 -3.04 9.26 25.34
C GLY A 115 -3.53 7.96 26.01
N LYS A 116 -4.65 7.39 25.55
CA LYS A 116 -5.28 6.21 26.16
C LYS A 116 -4.75 4.89 25.59
N SER A 117 -4.16 4.92 24.40
CA SER A 117 -3.69 3.72 23.71
C SER A 117 -2.54 4.03 22.75
N HIS A 118 -1.52 3.17 22.76
CA HIS A 118 -0.41 3.16 21.80
C HIS A 118 -0.65 2.20 20.64
N LEU A 119 -1.86 1.63 20.50
CA LEU A 119 -2.15 0.65 19.46
C LEU A 119 -1.94 1.20 18.05
N LEU A 120 -2.16 2.50 17.85
CA LEU A 120 -1.92 3.16 16.56
C LEU A 120 -0.43 3.14 16.19
N GLU A 121 0.48 3.30 17.16
CA GLU A 121 1.93 3.20 16.93
C GLU A 121 2.32 1.77 16.52
N VAL A 122 1.62 0.76 17.07
CA VAL A 122 1.90 -0.64 16.74
C VAL A 122 1.33 -1.04 15.37
N LEU A 123 0.23 -0.41 14.95
CA LEU A 123 -0.48 -0.68 13.68
C LEU A 123 -0.03 0.22 12.52
N SER A 124 1.06 0.96 12.67
CA SER A 124 1.58 1.87 11.67
C SER A 124 3.09 1.85 11.62
N ILE A 125 3.66 2.35 10.53
CA ILE A 125 5.05 2.78 10.52
C ILE A 125 5.13 4.05 11.32
N SER A 126 5.93 3.99 12.38
CA SER A 126 6.12 5.08 13.31
C SER A 126 7.55 5.54 13.30
N ALA A 127 7.78 6.84 13.35
CA ALA A 127 9.14 7.36 13.39
C ALA A 127 9.33 8.40 14.50
N PRO A 128 10.53 8.46 15.10
CA PRO A 128 10.83 9.46 16.12
C PRO A 128 10.96 10.85 15.48
N PHE A 129 10.18 11.80 15.99
CA PHE A 129 10.22 13.21 15.60
C PHE A 129 10.05 14.09 16.85
N ASP A 130 10.96 15.05 17.06
CA ASP A 130 10.97 15.94 18.22
C ASP A 130 10.79 15.22 19.59
N GLY A 131 11.47 14.08 19.75
CA GLY A 131 11.46 13.31 21.00
C GLY A 131 10.19 12.47 21.24
N LYS A 132 9.27 12.40 20.25
CA LYS A 132 8.06 11.57 20.31
C LYS A 132 8.02 10.59 19.14
N VAL A 133 7.42 9.42 19.34
CA VAL A 133 7.15 8.46 18.28
C VAL A 133 5.80 8.80 17.65
N ILE A 134 5.80 9.12 16.35
CA ILE A 134 4.61 9.56 15.64
C ILE A 134 4.25 8.51 14.58
N PRO A 135 2.99 8.01 14.56
CA PRO A 135 2.50 7.13 13.50
C PRO A 135 2.37 7.91 12.19
N ILE A 136 2.94 7.39 11.11
CA ILE A 136 2.99 8.05 9.79
C ILE A 136 2.09 7.35 8.79
N VAL A 137 2.26 6.05 8.59
CA VAL A 137 1.53 5.28 7.56
C VAL A 137 0.93 4.02 8.16
N GLY A 138 -0.36 3.80 7.97
CA GLY A 138 -1.05 2.62 8.51
C GLY A 138 -0.60 1.32 7.85
N ILE A 139 -0.66 0.22 8.60
CA ILE A 139 -0.43 -1.14 8.06
C ILE A 139 -1.40 -1.46 6.92
N SER A 140 -2.65 -0.97 6.99
CA SER A 140 -3.65 -1.13 5.93
C SER A 140 -3.15 -0.54 4.62
N ASP A 141 -2.63 0.69 4.65
CA ASP A 141 -2.23 1.41 3.44
C ASP A 141 -1.06 0.69 2.77
N LEU A 142 -0.08 0.27 3.56
CA LEU A 142 1.07 -0.51 3.10
C LEU A 142 0.67 -1.88 2.56
N PHE A 143 -0.29 -2.53 3.20
CA PHE A 143 -0.84 -3.80 2.73
C PHE A 143 -1.50 -3.65 1.35
N PHE A 144 -2.37 -2.65 1.17
CA PHE A 144 -3.00 -2.36 -0.12
C PHE A 144 -1.95 -1.99 -1.18
N LEU A 145 -0.95 -1.18 -0.83
CA LEU A 145 0.19 -0.89 -1.72
C LEU A 145 0.90 -2.18 -2.15
N GLY A 146 1.19 -3.09 -1.21
CA GLY A 146 1.85 -4.36 -1.49
C GLY A 146 1.06 -5.22 -2.48
N VAL A 147 -0.27 -5.29 -2.33
CA VAL A 147 -1.15 -5.98 -3.28
C VAL A 147 -1.04 -5.37 -4.68
N VAL A 148 -1.14 -4.05 -4.78
CA VAL A 148 -1.12 -3.34 -6.07
C VAL A 148 0.25 -3.46 -6.74
N PHE A 149 1.34 -3.24 -6.00
CA PHE A 149 2.70 -3.40 -6.50
C PHE A 149 2.94 -4.80 -7.07
N SER A 150 2.53 -5.82 -6.31
CA SER A 150 2.68 -7.22 -6.71
C SER A 150 1.81 -7.55 -7.94
N ALA A 151 0.56 -7.09 -7.97
CA ALA A 151 -0.37 -7.32 -9.07
C ALA A 151 0.09 -6.63 -10.37
N LEU A 152 0.43 -5.34 -10.33
CA LEU A 152 0.90 -4.60 -11.50
C LEU A 152 2.20 -5.18 -12.07
N GLY A 153 3.12 -5.61 -11.19
CA GLY A 153 4.33 -6.32 -11.60
C GLY A 153 4.02 -7.63 -12.34
N ARG A 154 3.09 -8.43 -11.82
CA ARG A 154 2.67 -9.71 -12.43
C ARG A 154 1.94 -9.54 -13.75
N PHE A 155 1.18 -8.45 -13.93
CA PHE A 155 0.49 -8.14 -15.17
C PHE A 155 1.40 -7.48 -16.23
N GLY A 156 2.70 -7.36 -15.94
CA GLY A 156 3.69 -6.86 -16.90
C GLY A 156 3.67 -5.35 -17.11
N HIS A 157 3.14 -4.58 -16.16
CA HIS A 157 3.28 -3.12 -16.19
C HIS A 157 4.75 -2.71 -16.01
N ARG A 158 5.12 -1.54 -16.56
CA ARG A 158 6.48 -1.00 -16.41
C ARG A 158 6.81 -0.85 -14.93
N ARG A 159 7.96 -1.36 -14.48
CA ARG A 159 8.40 -1.30 -13.07
C ARG A 159 8.27 0.08 -12.45
N ALA A 160 8.67 1.12 -13.19
CA ALA A 160 8.55 2.51 -12.74
C ALA A 160 7.09 2.92 -12.51
N ALA A 161 6.16 2.57 -13.40
CA ALA A 161 4.74 2.88 -13.23
C ALA A 161 4.12 2.09 -12.07
N SER A 162 4.48 0.81 -11.92
CA SER A 162 4.00 -0.03 -10.81
C SER A 162 4.38 0.55 -9.45
N PHE A 163 5.51 1.24 -9.32
CA PHE A 163 5.92 1.92 -8.10
C PHE A 163 5.33 3.34 -7.98
N LEU A 164 5.53 4.18 -8.99
CA LEU A 164 5.21 5.61 -8.93
C LEU A 164 3.72 5.89 -8.84
N VAL A 165 2.87 5.08 -9.49
CA VAL A 165 1.43 5.33 -9.53
C VAL A 165 0.79 5.15 -8.15
N PRO A 166 0.92 3.99 -7.47
CA PRO A 166 0.31 3.83 -6.14
C PRO A 166 0.99 4.70 -5.08
N THR A 167 2.32 4.85 -5.15
CA THR A 167 3.08 5.73 -4.24
C THR A 167 2.69 7.19 -4.42
N GLY A 168 2.47 7.63 -5.66
CA GLY A 168 2.01 8.98 -5.97
C GLY A 168 0.63 9.26 -5.38
N GLY A 169 -0.29 8.28 -5.42
CA GLY A 169 -1.57 8.37 -4.73
C GLY A 169 -1.43 8.48 -3.21
N LEU A 170 -0.49 7.74 -2.61
CA LEU A 170 -0.23 7.82 -1.17
C LEU A 170 0.39 9.17 -0.75
N VAL A 171 1.33 9.69 -1.54
CA VAL A 171 1.90 11.03 -1.32
C VAL A 171 0.85 12.12 -1.52
N LEU A 172 -0.05 11.94 -2.49
CA LEU A 172 -1.18 12.83 -2.69
C LEU A 172 -2.13 12.82 -1.49
N ALA A 173 -2.50 11.64 -0.97
CA ALA A 173 -3.29 11.52 0.26
C ALA A 173 -2.64 12.27 1.42
N LEU A 174 -1.33 12.10 1.61
CA LEU A 174 -0.59 12.80 2.65
C LEU A 174 -0.63 14.32 2.45
N ALA A 175 -0.46 14.80 1.22
CA ALA A 175 -0.59 16.22 0.90
C ALA A 175 -1.99 16.77 1.18
N VAL A 176 -3.06 16.04 0.84
CA VAL A 176 -4.44 16.43 1.15
C VAL A 176 -4.71 16.39 2.66
N ALA A 177 -4.22 15.37 3.37
CA ALA A 177 -4.33 15.26 4.81
C ALA A 177 -3.73 16.47 5.53
N PHE A 178 -2.63 17.04 5.00
CA PHE A 178 -2.07 18.28 5.52
C PHE A 178 -2.94 19.52 5.30
N LEU A 179 -3.78 19.53 4.27
CA LEU A 179 -4.68 20.64 3.96
C LEU A 179 -6.01 20.55 4.72
N THR A 180 -6.53 19.34 4.93
CA THR A 180 -7.86 19.10 5.53
C THR A 180 -7.80 18.58 6.97
N ASN A 181 -6.60 18.43 7.55
CA ASN A 181 -6.28 17.88 8.87
C ASN A 181 -6.57 16.38 9.07
N PHE A 182 -7.15 15.69 8.08
CA PHE A 182 -7.32 14.23 8.08
C PHE A 182 -7.87 13.76 6.74
N VAL A 183 -7.29 12.70 6.17
CA VAL A 183 -7.77 12.03 4.95
C VAL A 183 -7.51 10.54 5.03
N ALA A 184 -8.51 9.76 4.61
CA ALA A 184 -8.39 8.34 4.32
C ALA A 184 -7.45 8.18 3.12
N ALA A 185 -6.37 7.37 3.22
CA ALA A 185 -5.33 7.35 2.19
C ALA A 185 -5.65 6.48 0.97
N LEU A 186 -6.47 5.45 1.14
CA LEU A 186 -6.80 4.51 0.07
C LEU A 186 -7.62 5.13 -1.08
N PRO A 187 -8.55 6.08 -0.86
CA PRO A 187 -9.22 6.81 -1.93
C PRO A 187 -8.29 7.42 -2.97
N GLU A 188 -7.20 8.08 -2.58
CA GLU A 188 -6.25 8.72 -3.50
C GLU A 188 -5.37 7.69 -4.19
N VAL A 189 -4.93 6.65 -3.47
CA VAL A 189 -4.22 5.49 -4.06
C VAL A 189 -5.09 4.82 -5.12
N ALA A 190 -6.37 4.60 -4.81
CA ALA A 190 -7.34 4.01 -5.72
C ALA A 190 -7.55 4.92 -6.94
N LEU A 191 -7.81 6.21 -6.73
CA LEU A 191 -8.03 7.17 -7.80
C LEU A 191 -6.87 7.18 -8.81
N VAL A 192 -5.64 7.39 -8.33
CA VAL A 192 -4.45 7.48 -9.18
C VAL A 192 -4.20 6.16 -9.92
N THR A 193 -4.36 5.03 -9.24
CA THR A 193 -4.16 3.70 -9.85
C THR A 193 -5.23 3.35 -10.88
N ILE A 194 -6.50 3.63 -10.59
CA ILE A 194 -7.62 3.37 -11.50
C ILE A 194 -7.49 4.23 -12.76
N VAL A 195 -7.16 5.51 -12.62
CA VAL A 195 -6.93 6.42 -13.75
C VAL A 195 -5.80 5.90 -14.63
N TYR A 196 -4.67 5.49 -14.02
CA TYR A 196 -3.56 4.88 -14.77
C TYR A 196 -4.00 3.63 -15.55
N LEU A 197 -4.71 2.70 -14.91
CA LEU A 197 -5.18 1.47 -15.56
C LEU A 197 -6.16 1.75 -16.70
N ALA A 198 -7.06 2.73 -16.52
CA ALA A 198 -8.01 3.14 -17.56
C ALA A 198 -7.29 3.73 -18.79
N LEU A 199 -6.30 4.61 -18.58
CA LEU A 199 -5.51 5.19 -19.65
C LEU A 199 -4.65 4.15 -20.37
N HIS A 200 -4.03 3.23 -19.62
CA HIS A 200 -3.20 2.15 -20.18
C HIS A 200 -4.01 1.19 -21.05
N ARG A 201 -5.24 0.85 -20.63
CA ARG A 201 -6.16 0.03 -21.44
C ARG A 201 -6.53 0.72 -22.74
N ARG A 202 -6.87 2.01 -22.72
CA ARG A 202 -7.19 2.78 -23.94
C ARG A 202 -6.02 2.80 -24.91
N ALA A 203 -4.80 3.03 -24.43
CA ALA A 203 -3.60 3.03 -25.28
C ALA A 203 -3.34 1.69 -25.99
N ARG A 204 -3.68 0.55 -25.37
CA ARG A 204 -3.57 -0.77 -26.03
C ARG A 204 -4.65 -1.01 -27.08
N VAL A 205 -5.86 -0.50 -26.85
CA VAL A 205 -7.00 -0.64 -27.80
C VAL A 205 -6.83 0.27 -29.02
N SER A 206 -6.14 1.41 -28.87
CA SER A 206 -5.90 2.37 -29.96
C SER A 206 -4.74 2.02 -30.90
N LEU A 207 -4.04 0.88 -30.70
CA LEU A 207 -3.07 0.39 -31.68
C LEU A 207 -3.83 -0.25 -32.86
N PRO A 208 -3.74 0.29 -34.09
CA PRO A 208 -4.51 -0.21 -35.21
C PRO A 208 -4.09 -1.63 -35.59
N ILE A 209 -5.08 -2.52 -35.65
CA ILE A 209 -5.01 -3.85 -36.28
C ILE A 209 -4.94 -3.62 -37.81
N GLY A 210 -3.82 -3.09 -38.30
CA GLY A 210 -3.74 -2.59 -39.68
C GLY A 210 -2.38 -2.66 -40.37
N THR A 211 -1.36 -3.28 -39.76
CA THR A 211 -0.01 -3.33 -40.37
C THR A 211 0.59 -4.72 -40.45
N LEU A 212 -0.20 -5.77 -40.68
CA LEU A 212 0.30 -7.10 -41.02
C LEU A 212 -0.50 -7.82 -42.13
N ASP A 213 -1.12 -7.09 -43.07
CA ASP A 213 -1.84 -7.69 -44.22
C ASP A 213 -1.23 -7.35 -45.60
N HIS A 214 0.03 -6.90 -45.67
CA HIS A 214 0.64 -6.47 -46.94
C HIS A 214 1.97 -7.13 -47.36
N CYS A 215 2.28 -8.32 -46.82
CA CYS A 215 3.31 -9.19 -47.41
C CYS A 215 2.75 -10.57 -47.75
N ARG A 216 1.61 -10.60 -48.45
CA ARG A 216 1.19 -11.76 -49.23
C ARG A 216 0.71 -11.29 -50.60
N THR A 217 1.68 -11.06 -51.47
CA THR A 217 1.49 -11.18 -52.91
C THR A 217 2.57 -12.14 -53.42
N ASP A 218 2.13 -13.39 -53.50
CA ASP A 218 2.47 -14.49 -54.41
C ASP A 218 2.99 -14.03 -55.79
N PRO A 219 3.67 -14.88 -56.60
CA PRO A 219 3.53 -16.35 -56.65
C PRO A 219 4.81 -17.20 -56.52
#